data_AF-A0A2R6NC00-F1
#
_entry.id   AF-A0A2R6NC00-F1
#
_cell.length_a   1.000
_cell.length_b   1.000
_cell.length_c   1.000
_cell.angle_alpha   90.00
_cell.angle_beta   90.00
_cell.angle_gamma   90.00
#
_symmetry.space_group_name_H-M   'P 1'
#
loop_
_entity.id
_entity.type
_entity.pdbx_description
1 polymer ?
#
loop_
_entity_poly.entity_id
_entity_poly.type
_entity_poly.pdbx_seq_one_letter_code
_entity_poly.pdbx_strand_id
1 'polypeptide(L)' 'DVDRLRVEVLADNTVGVSFYESRGFERTTERERTVGDQALPEYVYYRDL' A
#
# COMPACT_ATOMS: atom_id res chain seq x y z
N ASP A 1 14.95 17.50 1.10
CA ASP A 1 15.00 16.28 1.93
C ASP A 1 13.79 15.40 1.63
N VAL A 2 13.84 14.12 1.98
CA VAL A 2 12.69 13.20 1.87
C VAL A 2 12.31 12.84 3.30
N ASP A 3 11.08 13.14 3.69
CA ASP A 3 10.62 13.00 5.08
C ASP A 3 9.61 11.85 5.25
N ARG A 4 9.12 11.29 4.14
CA ARG A 4 8.04 10.30 4.14
C ARG A 4 8.13 9.32 2.98
N LEU A 5 7.93 8.04 3.28
CA LEU A 5 7.76 6.98 2.30
C LEU A 5 6.28 6.72 2.03
N ARG A 6 5.97 6.42 0.78
CA ARG A 6 4.63 6.02 0.32
C ARG A 6 4.73 4.71 -0.45
N VAL A 7 3.82 3.79 -0.16
CA VAL A 7 3.74 2.48 -0.80
C VAL A 7 2.31 2.17 -1.18
N GLU A 8 2.12 1.48 -2.31
CA GLU A 8 0.85 0.95 -2.77
C GLU A 8 0.98 -0.57 -2.89
N VAL A 9 -0.03 -1.31 -2.44
CA VAL A 9 -0.06 -2.78 -2.54
C VAL A 9 -1.48 -3.24 -2.83
N LEU A 10 -1.65 -4.16 -3.79
CA LEU A 10 -2.95 -4.78 -4.05
C LEU A 10 -3.49 -5.39 -2.76
N ALA A 11 -4.77 -5.18 -2.47
CA ALA A 11 -5.38 -5.60 -1.21
C ALA A 11 -5.33 -7.13 -1.02
N ASP A 12 -5.37 -7.89 -2.12
CA ASP A 12 -5.28 -9.36 -2.11
C ASP A 12 -3.82 -9.88 -2.00
N ASN A 13 -2.82 -9.00 -2.10
CA ASN A 13 -1.43 -9.37 -1.82
C ASN A 13 -1.18 -9.40 -0.30
N THR A 14 -1.73 -10.42 0.35
CA THR A 14 -1.65 -10.64 1.80
C THR A 14 -0.21 -10.61 2.33
N VAL A 15 0.75 -11.16 1.58
CA VAL A 15 2.18 -11.13 1.93
C VAL A 15 2.72 -9.70 1.98
N GLY A 16 2.42 -8.90 0.96
CA GLY A 16 2.82 -7.49 0.90
C GLY A 16 2.17 -6.66 2.01
N VAL A 17 0.88 -6.88 2.26
CA VAL A 17 0.14 -6.23 3.35
C VAL A 17 0.81 -6.47 4.70
N SER A 18 1.03 -7.74 5.06
CA SER A 18 1.69 -8.09 6.33
C SER A 18 3.14 -7.58 6.39
N PHE A 19 3.84 -7.54 5.26
CA PHE A 19 5.21 -7.02 5.18
C PHE A 19 5.30 -5.53 5.52
N TYR A 20 4.38 -4.70 5.01
CA TYR A 20 4.42 -3.25 5.25
C TYR A 20 3.91 -2.91 6.66
N GLU A 21 2.86 -3.57 7.13
CA GLU A 21 2.33 -3.37 8.49
C GLU A 21 3.37 -3.73 9.55
N SER A 22 4.11 -4.83 9.37
CA SER A 22 5.20 -5.22 10.29
C SER A 22 6.41 -4.27 10.27
N ARG A 23 6.52 -3.37 9.28
CA ARG A 23 7.62 -2.40 9.12
C ARG A 23 7.26 -0.99 9.54
N GLY A 24 6.15 -0.84 10.26
CA GLY A 24 5.68 0.45 10.78
C GLY A 24 5.06 1.34 9.71
N PHE A 25 4.65 0.79 8.56
CA PHE A 25 3.82 1.54 7.64
C PHE A 25 2.37 1.54 8.11
N GLU A 26 1.74 2.71 8.08
CA GLU A 26 0.35 2.89 8.43
C GLU A 26 -0.53 2.90 7.18
N ARG A 27 -1.61 2.11 7.19
CA ARG A 27 -2.61 2.10 6.11
C ARG A 27 -3.46 3.36 6.22
N THR A 28 -3.45 4.22 5.21
CA THR A 28 -4.21 5.48 5.24
C THR A 28 -5.38 5.52 4.27
N THR A 29 -5.34 4.70 3.22
CA THR A 29 -6.33 4.77 2.14
C THR A 29 -6.48 3.42 1.46
N GLU A 30 -7.69 3.14 0.99
CA GLU A 30 -8.00 2.09 0.04
C GLU A 30 -8.53 2.75 -1.25
N ARG A 31 -8.09 2.27 -2.41
CA ARG A 31 -8.55 2.79 -3.71
C ARG A 31 -8.54 1.70 -4.76
N GLU A 32 -9.19 1.94 -5.88
CA GLU A 32 -9.12 1.04 -7.04
C GLU A 32 -7.94 1.40 -7.96
N ARG A 33 -7.30 0.35 -8.49
CA ARG A 33 -6.20 0.41 -9.45
C ARG A 33 -6.53 -0.49 -10.62
N THR A 34 -6.47 0.07 -11.82
CA THR A 34 -6.59 -0.71 -13.05
C THR A 34 -5.28 -1.44 -13.35
N VAL A 35 -5.35 -2.76 -13.44
CA VAL A 35 -4.26 -3.65 -13.86
C VAL A 35 -4.76 -4.51 -15.01
N GLY A 36 -4.26 -4.25 -16.22
CA GLY A 36 -4.87 -4.80 -17.44
C GLY A 36 -6.32 -4.32 -17.59
N ASP A 37 -7.23 -5.26 -17.79
CA ASP A 37 -8.67 -4.98 -17.94
C ASP A 37 -9.45 -5.10 -16.62
N GLN A 38 -8.77 -5.25 -15.49
CA GLN A 38 -9.38 -5.42 -14.17
C GLN A 38 -9.16 -4.19 -13.29
N ALA A 39 -10.21 -3.75 -12.60
CA ALA A 39 -10.11 -2.83 -11.47
C ALA A 39 -9.94 -3.64 -10.19
N LEU A 40 -8.82 -3.44 -9.50
CA LEU A 40 -8.45 -4.18 -8.29
C LEU A 40 -8.30 -3.20 -7.11
N PRO A 41 -8.77 -3.55 -5.91
CA PRO A 41 -8.51 -2.74 -4.72
C PRO A 41 -7.03 -2.77 -4.34
N GLU A 42 -6.51 -1.64 -3.89
CA GLU A 42 -5.18 -1.50 -3.33
C GLU A 42 -5.19 -0.64 -2.07
N TYR A 43 -4.25 -0.93 -1.19
CA TYR A 43 -3.98 -0.16 0.02
C TYR A 43 -2.81 0.79 -0.21
N VAL A 44 -2.97 2.01 0.29
CA VAL A 44 -1.92 3.01 0.35
C VAL A 44 -1.41 3.10 1.78
N TYR A 45 -0.09 3.00 1.89
CA TYR A 45 0.65 3.01 3.13
C TYR A 45 1.62 4.17 3.18
N TYR A 46 1.85 4.69 4.39
CA TYR A 46 2.87 5.70 4.63
C TYR A 46 3.72 5.36 5.85
N ARG A 47 4.98 5.83 5.82
CA ARG A 47 5.87 5.81 6.98
C ARG A 47 6.77 7.03 6.94
N ASP A 48 6.89 7.72 8.07
CA ASP A 48 7.84 8.82 8.21
C ASP A 48 9.27 8.25 8.32
N LEU A 49 10.27 9.02 7.86
CA LEU A 49 11.68 8.58 7.80
C LEU A 49 12.45 8.87 9.09
#